data_AF-A0A2W0BU83-F1
#
_entry.id   AF-A0A2W0BU83-F1
#
_cell.length_a   1.000
_cell.length_b   1.000
_cell.length_c   1.000
_cell.angle_alpha   90.00
_cell.angle_beta   90.00
_cell.angle_gamma   90.00
#
_symmetry.space_group_name_H-M   'P 1'
#
loop_
_entity.id
_entity.type
_entity.pdbx_description
1 polymer ?
#
loop_
_entity_poly.entity_id
_entity_poly.type
_entity_poly.pdbx_seq_one_letter_code
_entity_poly.pdbx_strand_id
1 'polypeptide(L)' 'MTLTEYRESIPMSIPELARRANVDAQTIRNAESGQRVSARVARSIAEALSEALGRTITYRDIEGLDVRL' A
#
# COMPACT_ATOMS: atom_id res chain seq x y z
N MET A 1 6.28 8.32 -6.63
CA MET A 1 6.84 7.08 -6.08
C MET A 1 5.77 6.02 -6.19
N THR A 2 6.12 4.88 -6.75
CA THR A 2 5.21 3.75 -6.93
C THR A 2 4.99 3.02 -5.60
N LEU A 3 3.92 2.23 -5.52
CA LEU A 3 3.67 1.38 -4.36
C LEU A 3 4.86 0.45 -4.05
N THR A 4 5.49 -0.09 -5.10
CA THR A 4 6.66 -0.96 -4.99
C THR A 4 7.87 -0.22 -4.40
N GLU A 5 8.15 1.01 -4.84
CA GLU A 5 9.25 1.81 -4.30
C GLU A 5 9.06 2.12 -2.81
N TYR A 6 7.82 2.47 -2.40
CA TYR A 6 7.51 2.66 -0.98
C TYR A 6 7.71 1.38 -0.17
N ARG A 7 7.30 0.23 -0.72
CA ARG A 7 7.48 -1.08 -0.09
C ARG A 7 8.95 -1.50 0.01
N GLU A 8 9.79 -1.11 -0.93
CA GLU A 8 11.24 -1.36 -0.87
C GLU A 8 11.97 -0.44 0.09
N SER A 9 11.39 0.73 0.38
CA SER A 9 11.93 1.71 1.31
C SER A 9 11.69 1.38 2.79
N ILE A 10 10.94 0.32 3.09
CA ILE A 10 10.59 -0.10 4.45
C ILE A 10 11.22 -1.47 4.78
N PRO A 11 11.65 -1.70 6.03
CA PRO A 11 12.29 -2.95 6.44
C PRO A 11 11.26 -4.06 6.73
N MET A 12 10.26 -4.23 5.87
CA MET A 12 9.16 -5.17 6.08
C MET A 12 8.74 -5.87 4.79
N SER A 13 8.37 -7.14 4.92
CA SER A 13 7.95 -7.98 3.81
C SER A 13 6.50 -7.71 3.40
N ILE A 14 6.09 -8.16 2.21
CA ILE A 14 4.70 -8.05 1.74
C ILE A 14 3.70 -8.66 2.75
N PRO A 15 3.91 -9.87 3.31
CA PRO A 15 3.00 -10.42 4.32
C PRO A 15 2.89 -9.56 5.57
N GLU A 16 3.97 -8.92 6.01
CA GLU A 16 3.96 -8.05 7.19
C GLU A 16 3.20 -6.74 6.90
N LEU A 17 3.42 -6.15 5.72
CA LEU A 17 2.65 -4.99 5.26
C LEU A 17 1.17 -5.30 5.17
N ALA A 18 0.82 -6.45 4.60
CA ALA A 18 -0.55 -6.91 4.48
C ALA A 18 -1.23 -7.07 5.85
N ARG A 19 -0.53 -7.65 6.83
CA ARG A 19 -1.03 -7.75 8.22
C ARG A 19 -1.29 -6.39 8.83
N ARG A 20 -0.36 -5.43 8.69
CA ARG A 20 -0.54 -4.07 9.23
C ARG A 20 -1.67 -3.31 8.56
N ALA A 21 -1.78 -3.43 7.24
CA ALA A 21 -2.88 -2.86 6.48
C ALA A 21 -4.20 -3.63 6.63
N ASN A 22 -4.22 -4.74 7.37
CA ASN A 22 -5.37 -5.63 7.54
C ASN A 22 -6.00 -6.09 6.20
N VAL A 23 -5.14 -6.52 5.27
CA VAL A 23 -5.50 -7.03 3.94
C VAL A 23 -4.74 -8.31 3.61
N ASP A 24 -5.11 -8.99 2.53
CA ASP A 24 -4.37 -10.14 2.01
C ASP A 24 -3.07 -9.69 1.32
N ALA A 25 -2.00 -10.48 1.44
CA ALA A 25 -0.75 -10.28 0.71
C ALA A 25 -0.94 -10.33 -0.82
N GLN A 26 -1.93 -11.07 -1.32
CA GLN A 26 -2.33 -11.03 -2.72
C GLN A 26 -2.92 -9.66 -3.10
N THR A 27 -3.68 -9.01 -2.22
CA THR A 27 -4.22 -7.67 -2.46
C THR A 27 -3.11 -6.63 -2.63
N ILE A 28 -2.03 -6.72 -1.84
CA ILE A 28 -0.85 -5.86 -2.00
C ILE A 28 -0.20 -6.09 -3.36
N ARG A 29 0.05 -7.35 -3.75
CA ARG A 29 0.66 -7.70 -5.04
C ARG A 29 -0.18 -7.25 -6.23
N ASN A 30 -1.51 -7.39 -6.13
CA ASN A 30 -2.44 -6.92 -7.14
C ASN A 30 -2.41 -5.38 -7.23
N ALA A 31 -2.34 -4.68 -6.10
CA ALA A 31 -2.21 -3.23 -6.09
C ALA A 31 -0.87 -2.77 -6.71
N GLU A 32 0.24 -3.48 -6.44
CA GLU A 32 1.54 -3.22 -7.06
C GLU A 32 1.52 -3.43 -8.58
N SER A 33 0.72 -4.39 -9.08
CA SER A 33 0.56 -4.62 -10.52
C SER A 33 -0.44 -3.69 -11.21
N GLY A 34 -0.96 -2.67 -10.51
CA GLY A 34 -1.92 -1.71 -11.04
C GLY A 34 -3.37 -2.20 -11.06
N GLN A 35 -3.68 -3.29 -10.36
CA GLN A 35 -5.06 -3.72 -10.21
C GLN A 35 -5.81 -2.77 -9.28
N ARG A 36 -7.00 -2.34 -9.71
CA ARG A 36 -7.85 -1.46 -8.93
C ARG A 36 -8.27 -2.11 -7.62
N VAL A 37 -8.07 -1.40 -6.52
CA VAL A 37 -8.52 -1.77 -5.17
C VAL A 37 -9.59 -0.80 -4.68
N SER A 38 -10.31 -1.16 -3.62
CA SER A 38 -11.27 -0.23 -3.02
C SER A 38 -10.57 0.93 -2.32
N ALA A 39 -11.25 2.07 -2.20
CA ALA A 39 -10.71 3.25 -1.49
C ALA A 39 -10.32 2.93 -0.05
N ARG A 40 -11.08 2.04 0.60
CA ARG A 40 -10.79 1.54 1.95
C ARG A 40 -9.45 0.82 2.00
N VAL A 41 -9.22 -0.12 1.07
CA VAL A 41 -7.97 -0.88 0.98
C VAL A 41 -6.79 0.04 0.69
N ALA A 42 -6.94 0.92 -0.30
CA ALA A 42 -5.88 1.87 -0.66
C ALA A 42 -5.47 2.74 0.54
N ARG A 43 -6.46 3.23 1.32
CA ARG A 43 -6.22 3.98 2.54
C ARG A 43 -5.46 3.15 3.58
N SER A 44 -5.89 1.92 3.86
CA SER A 44 -5.22 1.07 4.85
C SER A 44 -3.77 0.74 4.46
N ILE A 45 -3.50 0.54 3.17
CA ILE A 45 -2.13 0.36 2.66
C ILE A 45 -1.30 1.62 2.92
N ALA A 46 -1.81 2.80 2.55
CA ALA A 46 -1.11 4.06 2.74
C ALA A 46 -0.87 4.40 4.22
N GLU A 47 -1.82 4.10 5.10
CA GLU A 47 -1.67 4.25 6.56
C GLU A 47 -0.54 3.35 7.09
N ALA A 48 -0.52 2.06 6.71
CA ALA A 48 0.53 1.15 7.13
C ALA A 48 1.93 1.57 6.62
N LEU A 49 2.01 2.10 5.39
CA LEU A 49 3.24 2.67 4.85
C LEU A 49 3.67 3.93 5.60
N SER A 50 2.72 4.80 5.94
CA SER A 50 2.97 6.03 6.67
C SER A 50 3.59 5.76 8.04
N GLU A 51 3.01 4.81 8.77
CA GLU A 51 3.52 4.35 10.06
C GLU A 51 4.93 3.78 9.94
N ALA A 52 5.18 2.95 8.94
CA ALA A 52 6.48 2.32 8.73
C ALA A 52 7.59 3.32 8.34
N LEU A 53 7.25 4.37 7.60
CA LEU A 53 8.19 5.41 7.14
C LEU A 53 8.31 6.59 8.09
N GLY A 54 7.48 6.66 9.13
CA GLY A 54 7.45 7.78 10.08
C GLY A 54 7.03 9.12 9.45
N ARG A 55 6.29 9.09 8.33
CA ARG A 55 5.77 10.29 7.65
C ARG A 55 4.39 10.02 7.08
N THR A 56 3.55 11.05 6.99
CA THR A 56 2.22 10.93 6.40
C THR A 56 2.29 10.78 4.88
N ILE A 57 1.72 9.70 4.36
CA ILE A 57 1.53 9.42 2.93
C ILE A 57 0.06 9.06 2.74
N THR A 58 -0.57 9.63 1.73
CA THR A 58 -1.94 9.25 1.35
C THR A 58 -1.90 8.34 0.13
N TYR A 59 -2.96 7.55 -0.08
CA TYR A 59 -3.04 6.68 -1.24
C TYR A 59 -3.00 7.45 -2.58
N ARG A 60 -3.30 8.74 -2.57
CA ARG A 60 -3.24 9.63 -3.75
C ARG A 60 -1.81 10.03 -4.11
N ASP A 61 -0.89 9.94 -3.15
CA ASP A 61 0.53 10.22 -3.36
C ASP A 61 1.28 8.99 -3.93
N ILE A 62 0.63 7.82 -3.91
CA ILE A 62 1.19 6.55 -4.35
C ILE A 62 0.82 6.33 -5.82
N GLU A 63 1.84 6.37 -6.67
CA GLU A 63 1.70 6.13 -8.10
C GLU A 63 1.37 4.66 -8.38
N GLY A 64 0.37 4.41 -9.22
CA GLY A 64 -0.09 3.05 -9.57
C GLY A 64 -1.11 2.45 -8.59
N LEU A 65 -1.42 3.11 -7.47
CA LEU A 65 -2.48 2.65 -6.55
C LEU A 65 -3.86 3.14 -7.02
N ASP A 66 -4.43 2.42 -7.99
CA ASP A 66 -5.72 2.78 -8.56
C ASP A 66 -6.89 2.43 -7.62
N VAL A 67 -7.79 3.40 -7.45
CA VAL A 67 -8.96 3.26 -6.60
C VAL A 67 -10.22 3.07 -7.42
N ARG A 68 -11.00 2.04 -7.08
CA ARG A 68 -12.38 1.87 -7.53
C ARG A 68 -13.30 2.74 -6.67
N LEU A 69 -13.91 3.74 -7.29
CA LEU A 69 -14.96 4.60 -6.71
C LEU A 69 -16.29 3.85 -6.59
#